data_AF-A0A0B3AXJ3-F1
#
_entry.id   AF-A0A0B3AXJ3-F1
#
_cell.length_a   1.000
_cell.length_b   1.000
_cell.length_c   1.000
_cell.angle_alpha   90.00
_cell.angle_beta   90.00
_cell.angle_gamma   90.00
#
_symmetry.space_group_name_H-M   'P 1'
#
loop_
_entity.id
_entity.type
_entity.pdbx_description
1 polymer ?
#
loop_
_entity_poly.entity_id
_entity_poly.type
_entity_poly.pdbx_seq_one_letter_code
_entity_poly.pdbx_strand_id
1 'polypeptide(L)'
;MKSKQMSKNEFYLSKLYKKSKFCKCKNLVRLHSLAEERKELETLCNDLFDSLSGIHKGDDEVRDIYEQKIYERISFFNEHNLELNLLIKNKKLKLYYHNEKNNYNKQPTTYKRVEKLLNKKKIVCVHCSNCNQLIAPIFKK
;
A
#
# COMPACT_ATOMS: atom_id res chain seq x y z
N MET A 1 -6.96 -25.97 11.18
CA MET A 1 -6.78 -24.66 10.50
C MET A 1 -6.69 -23.57 11.57
N LYS A 2 -5.52 -22.95 11.80
CA LYS A 2 -5.38 -21.85 12.76
C LYS A 2 -5.85 -20.56 12.09
N SER A 3 -7.04 -20.07 12.45
CA SER A 3 -7.47 -18.72 12.07
C SER A 3 -6.45 -17.72 12.63
N LYS A 4 -5.64 -17.08 11.77
CA LYS A 4 -4.76 -15.98 12.17
C LYS A 4 -5.63 -14.89 12.80
N GLN A 5 -5.45 -14.69 14.10
CA GLN A 5 -6.15 -13.64 14.84
C GLN A 5 -5.64 -12.28 14.33
N MET A 6 -6.47 -11.56 13.59
CA MET A 6 -6.11 -10.24 13.04
C MET A 6 -5.74 -9.29 14.17
N SER A 7 -4.64 -8.55 13.99
CA SER A 7 -4.24 -7.48 14.89
C SER A 7 -5.27 -6.35 14.91
N LYS A 8 -5.30 -5.56 16.01
CA LYS A 8 -6.17 -4.36 16.12
C LYS A 8 -5.98 -3.40 14.94
N ASN A 9 -4.76 -3.30 14.40
CA ASN A 9 -4.43 -2.44 13.27
C ASN A 9 -5.02 -2.96 11.97
N GLU A 10 -4.90 -4.26 11.69
CA GLU A 10 -5.50 -4.89 10.51
C GLU A 10 -7.03 -4.80 10.56
N PHE A 11 -7.62 -4.99 11.73
CA PHE A 11 -9.06 -4.82 11.93
C PHE A 11 -9.52 -3.39 11.66
N TYR A 12 -8.81 -2.39 12.19
CA TYR A 12 -9.13 -0.98 11.94
C TYR A 12 -8.98 -0.60 10.47
N LEU A 13 -7.88 -1.01 9.82
CA LEU A 13 -7.65 -0.77 8.40
C LEU A 13 -8.77 -1.38 7.55
N SER A 14 -9.22 -2.61 7.87
CA SER A 14 -10.33 -3.24 7.16
C SER A 14 -11.65 -2.45 7.28
N LYS A 15 -11.94 -1.89 8.47
CA LYS A 15 -13.13 -1.04 8.70
C LYS A 15 -13.04 0.27 7.94
N LEU A 16 -11.86 0.87 7.92
CA LEU A 16 -11.56 2.10 7.21
C LEU A 16 -11.75 1.94 5.70
N TYR A 17 -11.22 0.86 5.12
CA TYR A 17 -11.39 0.51 3.71
C TYR A 17 -12.86 0.24 3.33
N LYS A 18 -13.60 -0.51 4.16
CA LYS A 18 -15.03 -0.77 3.92
C LYS A 18 -15.87 0.51 3.90
N LYS A 19 -15.44 1.56 4.63
CA LYS A 19 -16.12 2.86 4.67
C LYS A 19 -15.77 3.78 3.50
N SER A 20 -14.66 3.57 2.81
CA SER A 20 -14.26 4.38 1.66
C SER A 20 -14.83 3.84 0.35
N LYS A 21 -15.93 4.42 -0.13
CA LYS A 21 -16.43 4.19 -1.52
C LYS A 21 -15.59 4.99 -2.51
N PHE A 22 -14.97 4.38 -3.52
CA PHE A 22 -14.05 5.02 -4.50
C PHE A 22 -14.28 6.51 -4.78
N CYS A 23 -13.23 7.31 -4.61
CA CYS A 23 -13.30 8.74 -4.90
C CYS A 23 -13.27 8.97 -6.41
N LYS A 24 -14.26 9.70 -6.97
CA LYS A 24 -14.37 10.00 -8.42
C LYS A 24 -13.33 10.99 -8.97
N CYS A 25 -12.33 11.39 -8.20
CA CYS A 25 -11.29 12.31 -8.69
C CYS A 25 -10.36 11.58 -9.68
N LYS A 26 -10.25 12.06 -10.92
CA LYS A 26 -9.40 11.45 -11.99
C LYS A 26 -7.99 11.11 -11.54
N ASN A 27 -7.33 12.01 -10.79
CA ASN A 27 -5.98 11.79 -10.28
C ASN A 27 -5.87 10.61 -9.29
N LEU A 28 -6.97 10.22 -8.65
CA LEU A 28 -7.00 9.11 -7.70
C LEU A 28 -7.23 7.77 -8.39
N VAL A 29 -7.85 7.77 -9.57
CA VAL A 29 -8.05 6.56 -10.39
C VAL A 29 -6.69 5.96 -10.78
N ARG A 30 -5.71 6.80 -11.17
CA ARG A 30 -4.36 6.31 -11.49
C ARG A 30 -3.64 5.73 -10.29
N LEU A 31 -3.73 6.36 -9.11
CA LEU A 31 -3.14 5.83 -7.88
C LEU A 31 -3.73 4.46 -7.50
N HIS A 32 -5.04 4.29 -7.65
CA HIS A 32 -5.69 3.00 -7.40
C HIS A 32 -5.22 1.92 -8.39
N SER A 33 -5.19 2.22 -9.69
CA SER A 33 -4.68 1.33 -10.74
C SER A 33 -3.27 0.84 -10.43
N LEU A 34 -2.34 1.76 -10.16
CA LEU A 34 -0.95 1.43 -9.81
C LEU A 34 -0.84 0.54 -8.55
N ALA A 35 -1.72 0.74 -7.57
CA ALA A 35 -1.73 -0.06 -6.36
C ALA A 35 -2.31 -1.47 -6.58
N GLU A 36 -3.31 -1.61 -7.46
CA GLU A 36 -3.92 -2.88 -7.86
C GLU A 36 -2.93 -3.71 -8.70
N GLU A 37 -2.35 -3.12 -9.74
CA GLU A 37 -1.33 -3.75 -10.59
C GLU A 37 -0.14 -4.27 -9.75
N ARG A 38 0.32 -3.49 -8.77
CA ARG A 38 1.38 -3.93 -7.83
C ARG A 38 0.96 -5.14 -6.99
N LYS A 39 -0.29 -5.19 -6.52
CA LYS A 39 -0.80 -6.27 -5.66
C LYS A 39 -0.98 -7.57 -6.45
N GLU A 40 -1.45 -7.46 -7.69
CA GLU A 40 -1.50 -8.59 -8.61
C GLU A 40 -0.10 -9.16 -8.82
N LEU A 41 0.89 -8.32 -9.15
CA LEU A 41 2.28 -8.76 -9.29
C LEU A 41 2.87 -9.38 -8.02
N GLU A 42 2.54 -8.85 -6.84
CA GLU A 42 2.95 -9.45 -5.57
C GLU A 42 2.39 -10.86 -5.39
N THR A 43 1.15 -11.09 -5.81
CA THR A 43 0.52 -12.42 -5.77
C THR A 43 1.25 -13.37 -6.72
N LEU A 44 1.48 -12.95 -7.97
CA LEU A 44 2.25 -13.76 -8.94
C LEU A 44 3.66 -14.07 -8.45
N CYS A 45 4.36 -13.09 -7.85
CA CYS A 45 5.70 -13.32 -7.31
C CYS A 45 5.69 -14.38 -6.19
N ASN A 46 4.70 -14.35 -5.30
CA ASN A 46 4.60 -15.33 -4.23
C ASN A 46 4.34 -16.73 -4.78
N ASP A 47 3.43 -16.85 -5.75
CA ASP A 47 3.12 -18.14 -6.39
C ASP A 47 4.35 -18.73 -7.11
N LEU A 48 5.13 -17.87 -7.79
CA LEU A 48 6.40 -18.25 -8.43
C LEU A 48 7.46 -18.65 -7.40
N PHE A 49 7.57 -17.92 -6.29
CA PHE A 49 8.50 -18.23 -5.21
C PHE A 49 8.18 -19.58 -4.54
N ASP A 50 6.90 -19.83 -4.28
CA ASP A 50 6.43 -21.12 -3.73
C ASP A 50 6.77 -22.26 -4.71
N SER A 51 6.58 -22.03 -6.02
CA SER A 51 6.97 -22.98 -7.06
C SER A 51 8.48 -23.27 -7.03
N LEU A 52 9.32 -22.23 -6.97
CA LEU A 52 10.78 -22.37 -6.85
C LEU A 52 11.20 -23.13 -5.59
N SER A 53 10.49 -22.95 -4.47
CA SER A 53 10.79 -23.61 -3.21
C SER A 53 10.52 -25.13 -3.23
N GLY A 54 9.63 -25.58 -4.13
CA GLY A 54 9.28 -26.99 -4.32
C GLY A 54 10.12 -27.73 -5.37
N ILE A 55 10.95 -27.01 -6.14
CA ILE A 55 11.70 -27.56 -7.28
C ILE A 55 13.19 -27.74 -6.90
N HIS A 56 13.79 -28.86 -7.30
CA HIS A 56 15.24 -29.07 -7.18
C HIS A 56 16.02 -28.09 -8.07
N LYS A 57 17.18 -27.58 -7.62
CA LYS A 57 18.09 -26.68 -8.36
C LYS A 57 18.12 -27.00 -9.87
N GLY A 58 17.51 -26.15 -10.72
CA GLY A 58 17.54 -26.36 -12.17
C GLY A 58 16.55 -25.58 -13.02
N ASP A 59 15.45 -25.06 -12.48
CA ASP A 59 14.47 -24.28 -13.28
C ASP A 59 14.88 -22.81 -13.39
N ASP A 60 15.94 -22.57 -14.16
CA ASP A 60 16.45 -21.23 -14.47
C ASP A 60 15.37 -20.36 -15.14
N GLU A 61 14.47 -20.94 -15.95
CA GLU A 61 13.35 -20.21 -16.58
C GLU A 61 12.35 -19.64 -15.55
N VAL A 62 11.97 -20.42 -14.54
CA VAL A 62 11.03 -19.95 -13.49
C VAL A 62 11.69 -18.87 -12.64
N ARG A 63 12.99 -18.99 -12.39
CA ARG A 63 13.77 -17.97 -11.67
C ARG A 63 13.83 -16.67 -12.47
N ASP A 64 14.11 -16.74 -13.76
CA ASP A 64 14.19 -15.55 -14.63
C ASP A 64 12.84 -14.82 -14.70
N ILE A 65 11.73 -15.56 -14.81
CA ILE A 65 10.37 -14.98 -14.76
C ILE A 65 10.11 -14.32 -13.40
N TYR A 66 10.47 -14.99 -12.30
CA TYR A 66 10.31 -14.44 -10.95
C TYR A 66 11.10 -13.14 -10.76
N GLU A 67 12.36 -13.11 -11.19
CA GLU A 67 13.20 -11.91 -11.13
C GLU A 67 12.60 -10.77 -11.95
N GLN A 68 12.16 -11.05 -13.19
CA GLN A 68 11.48 -10.05 -14.02
C GLN A 68 10.22 -9.48 -13.34
N LYS A 69 9.37 -10.35 -12.76
CA LYS A 69 8.16 -9.91 -12.05
C LYS A 69 8.46 -9.10 -10.79
N ILE A 70 9.55 -9.39 -10.10
CA ILE A 70 10.03 -8.54 -9.00
C ILE A 70 10.40 -7.15 -9.51
N TYR A 71 11.15 -7.05 -10.61
CA TYR A 71 11.52 -5.75 -11.18
C TYR A 71 10.28 -4.94 -11.59
N GLU A 72 9.31 -5.56 -12.24
CA GLU A 72 8.02 -4.93 -12.58
C GLU A 72 7.31 -4.41 -11.32
N ARG A 73 7.20 -5.25 -10.26
CA ARG A 73 6.59 -4.88 -8.98
C ARG A 73 7.29 -3.67 -8.33
N ILE A 74 8.62 -3.62 -8.39
CA ILE A 74 9.41 -2.48 -7.87
C ILE A 74 9.13 -1.22 -8.69
N SER A 75 9.02 -1.34 -10.02
CA SER A 75 8.68 -0.21 -10.90
C SER A 75 7.33 0.40 -10.51
N PHE A 76 6.29 -0.42 -10.41
CA PHE A 76 4.95 0.04 -10.00
C PHE A 76 4.94 0.66 -8.61
N PHE A 77 5.71 0.13 -7.66
CA PHE A 77 5.85 0.74 -6.34
C PHE A 77 6.46 2.15 -6.42
N ASN A 78 7.51 2.32 -7.22
CA ASN A 78 8.20 3.60 -7.37
C ASN A 78 7.29 4.63 -8.07
N GLU A 79 6.59 4.22 -9.13
CA GLU A 79 5.60 5.04 -9.84
C GLU A 79 4.46 5.50 -8.93
N HIS A 80 3.87 4.56 -8.17
CA HIS A 80 2.83 4.88 -7.20
C HIS A 80 3.29 5.95 -6.21
N ASN A 81 4.52 5.83 -5.67
CA ASN A 81 5.05 6.79 -4.72
C ASN A 81 5.34 8.15 -5.35
N LEU A 82 5.80 8.18 -6.61
CA LEU A 82 6.03 9.43 -7.33
C LEU A 82 4.71 10.18 -7.55
N GLU A 83 3.68 9.48 -8.05
CA GLU A 83 2.34 10.03 -8.25
C GLU A 83 1.73 10.52 -6.94
N LEU A 84 1.86 9.71 -5.87
CA LEU A 84 1.39 10.06 -4.53
C LEU A 84 2.03 11.37 -4.07
N ASN A 85 3.35 11.50 -4.23
CA ASN A 85 4.09 12.70 -3.86
C ASN A 85 3.66 13.93 -4.65
N LEU A 86 3.47 13.81 -5.96
CA LEU A 86 2.99 14.91 -6.80
C LEU A 86 1.61 15.40 -6.35
N LEU A 87 0.70 14.48 -6.06
CA LEU A 87 -0.65 14.81 -5.63
C LEU A 87 -0.71 15.43 -4.23
N ILE A 88 0.18 15.02 -3.32
CA ILE A 88 0.36 15.67 -2.02
C ILE A 88 0.91 17.10 -2.20
N LYS A 89 1.96 17.28 -3.02
CA LYS A 89 2.55 18.61 -3.31
C LYS A 89 1.51 19.56 -3.94
N ASN A 90 0.68 19.05 -4.84
CA ASN A 90 -0.41 19.78 -5.49
C ASN A 90 -1.66 19.94 -4.60
N LYS A 91 -1.56 19.61 -3.30
CA LYS A 91 -2.64 19.70 -2.31
C LYS A 91 -3.92 18.93 -2.70
N LYS A 92 -3.82 17.95 -3.60
CA LYS A 92 -4.94 17.06 -3.97
C LYS A 92 -5.14 15.95 -2.93
N LEU A 93 -4.08 15.65 -2.17
CA LEU A 93 -4.09 14.67 -1.09
C LEU A 93 -3.64 15.27 0.25
N LYS A 94 -4.21 14.74 1.33
CA LYS A 94 -3.81 15.01 2.71
C LYS A 94 -3.30 13.73 3.34
N LEU A 95 -2.26 13.87 4.15
CA LEU A 95 -1.72 12.78 4.95
C LEU A 95 -2.24 12.91 6.38
N TYR A 96 -2.71 11.81 6.94
CA TYR A 96 -3.14 11.72 8.33
C TYR A 96 -2.45 10.57 9.04
N TYR A 97 -1.91 10.86 10.22
CA TYR A 97 -1.57 9.87 11.21
C TYR A 97 -2.83 9.54 12.02
N HIS A 98 -3.10 8.25 12.22
CA HIS A 98 -4.20 7.79 13.08
C HIS A 98 -3.64 7.34 14.42
N ASN A 99 -3.94 8.07 15.49
CA ASN A 99 -3.37 7.80 16.81
C ASN A 99 -4.11 6.66 17.53
N GLU A 100 -3.53 5.46 17.52
CA GLU A 100 -4.04 4.26 18.19
C GLU A 100 -4.35 4.46 19.68
N LYS A 101 -3.61 5.36 20.37
CA LYS A 101 -3.81 5.61 21.80
C LYS A 101 -5.02 6.51 22.10
N ASN A 102 -5.48 7.29 21.12
CA ASN A 102 -6.55 8.27 21.28
C ASN A 102 -7.71 7.94 20.32
N ASN A 103 -8.26 6.74 20.42
CA ASN A 103 -9.39 6.28 19.59
C ASN A 103 -9.19 6.49 18.08
N TYR A 104 -7.95 6.38 17.61
CA TYR A 104 -7.58 6.58 16.21
C TYR A 104 -7.90 7.99 15.68
N ASN A 105 -7.85 9.01 16.54
CA ASN A 105 -8.00 10.39 16.12
C ASN A 105 -7.02 10.74 14.99
N LYS A 106 -7.57 11.34 13.93
CA LYS A 106 -6.83 11.78 12.74
C LYS A 106 -6.01 13.03 13.07
N GLN A 107 -4.71 12.98 12.81
CA GLN A 107 -3.79 14.11 12.96
C GLN A 107 -3.12 14.39 11.62
N PRO A 108 -3.23 15.60 11.05
CA PRO A 108 -2.52 15.96 9.83
C PRO A 108 -1.02 15.70 9.97
N THR A 109 -0.39 15.16 8.93
CA THR A 109 1.06 14.92 8.89
C THR A 109 1.65 15.34 7.55
N THR A 110 2.98 15.33 7.46
CA THR A 110 3.74 15.69 6.25
C THR A 110 4.51 14.48 5.76
N TYR A 111 4.85 14.45 4.46
CA TYR A 111 5.62 13.36 3.87
C TYR A 111 6.94 13.10 4.60
N LYS A 112 7.69 14.16 4.96
CA LYS A 112 8.92 14.08 5.78
C LYS A 112 8.74 13.37 7.12
N ARG A 113 7.52 13.40 7.69
CA ARG A 113 7.18 12.77 8.96
C ARG A 113 6.63 11.35 8.78
N VAL A 114 6.15 10.99 7.58
CA VAL A 114 5.60 9.67 7.28
C VAL A 114 6.63 8.57 7.53
N GLU A 115 7.86 8.68 7.01
CA GLU A 115 8.88 7.65 7.21
C GLU A 115 9.18 7.39 8.70
N LYS A 116 9.30 8.47 9.50
CA LYS A 116 9.50 8.37 10.95
C LYS A 116 8.33 7.67 11.64
N LEU A 117 7.10 7.93 11.18
CA LEU A 117 5.89 7.29 11.70
C LEU A 117 5.82 5.81 11.31
N LEU A 118 6.10 5.47 10.05
CA LEU A 118 6.12 4.11 9.55
C LEU A 118 7.18 3.26 10.26
N ASN A 119 8.37 3.82 10.52
CA ASN A 119 9.42 3.15 11.32
C ASN A 119 8.98 2.85 12.76
N LYS A 120 8.08 3.67 13.32
CA LYS A 120 7.45 3.43 14.63
C LYS A 120 6.18 2.56 14.53
N LYS A 121 6.00 1.87 13.40
CA LYS A 121 4.83 1.02 13.08
C LYS A 121 3.50 1.74 13.25
N LYS A 122 3.47 3.05 12.97
CA LYS A 122 2.26 3.87 13.07
C LYS A 122 1.45 3.82 11.79
N ILE A 123 0.13 3.91 11.95
CA ILE A 123 -0.81 3.95 10.84
C ILE A 123 -0.82 5.36 10.24
N VAL A 124 -0.35 5.46 9.00
CA VAL A 124 -0.45 6.67 8.18
C VAL A 124 -1.40 6.39 7.02
N CYS A 125 -2.33 7.30 6.78
CA CYS A 125 -3.34 7.18 5.75
C CYS A 125 -3.36 8.40 4.83
N VAL A 126 -3.69 8.15 3.58
CA VAL A 126 -3.86 9.14 2.52
C VAL A 126 -5.35 9.40 2.38
N HIS A 127 -5.73 10.68 2.41
CA HIS A 127 -7.10 11.13 2.22
C HIS A 127 -7.19 12.11 1.05
N CYS A 128 -8.30 12.06 0.30
CA CYS A 128 -8.58 13.07 -0.72
C CYS A 128 -8.75 14.45 -0.08
N SER A 129 -8.12 15.49 -0.61
CA SER A 129 -8.29 16.84 -0.06
C SER A 129 -9.70 17.40 -0.25
N ASN A 130 -10.41 16.96 -1.30
CA ASN A 130 -11.72 17.46 -1.69
C ASN A 130 -12.84 16.86 -0.83
N CYS A 131 -12.94 15.53 -0.78
CA CYS A 131 -14.01 14.84 -0.04
C CYS A 131 -13.56 14.24 1.30
N ASN A 132 -12.29 14.39 1.70
CA ASN A 132 -11.68 13.81 2.90
C ASN A 132 -11.78 12.28 3.00
N GLN A 133 -12.19 11.61 1.93
CA GLN A 133 -12.31 10.17 1.87
C GLN A 133 -10.94 9.52 1.98
N LEU A 134 -10.85 8.45 2.76
CA LEU A 134 -9.68 7.58 2.79
C LEU A 134 -9.46 6.92 1.42
N ILE A 135 -8.21 6.90 0.99
CA ILE A 135 -7.79 6.31 -0.29
C ILE A 135 -6.96 5.06 -0.03
N ALA A 136 -5.89 5.19 0.74
CA ALA A 136 -5.02 4.08 1.09
C ALA A 136 -4.26 4.38 2.40
N PRO A 137 -3.98 3.37 3.23
CA PRO A 137 -2.86 3.40 4.16
C PRO A 137 -1.53 3.43 3.40
N ILE A 138 -0.55 4.12 3.96
CA ILE A 138 0.84 4.06 3.51
C ILE A 138 1.50 2.94 4.29
N PHE A 139 2.10 2.00 3.56
CA PHE A 139 2.89 0.92 4.13
C PHE A 139 4.38 1.21 3.97
N LYS A 140 5.18 0.66 4.87
CA LYS A 140 6.63 0.60 4.67
C LYS A 140 6.93 -0.42 3.56
N LYS A 141 7.95 -0.16 2.73
CA LYS A 141 8.57 -1.18 1.86
C LYS A 141 8.97 -2.40 2.69
#